data_AF-A0A8B8BRP6-F1
#
_entry.id   AF-A0A8B8BRP6-F1
#
_cell.length_a   1.000
_cell.length_b   1.000
_cell.length_c   1.000
_cell.angle_alpha   90.00
_cell.angle_beta   90.00
_cell.angle_gamma   90.00
#
_symmetry.space_group_name_H-M   'P 1'
#
loop_
_entity.id
_entity.type
_entity.pdbx_description
1 polymer ?
#
loop_
_entity_poly.entity_id
_entity_poly.type
_entity_poly.pdbx_seq_one_letter_code
_entity_poly.pdbx_strand_id
1 'polypeptide(L)'
;MDPQHCDQDVVRCALCRDAVAPILCISSGEHDQHKKEDILKILTTKKALIQKDLLEFKKSIYSKYQEAAENIPVQRAGVKKHSEQLIAALNKQREALHSEIDTIAQQMTAEIDDINAQIMTVIEKQEHANNRTINDIKQLILDLKSLLDTSDVGLVSKYRSRIEEFRKLPPKLKISLPNFLPQKINREQLLKQFGSLSPLLIETEERGNTWPSPGAESSPPSRPLLDVPCLITYIPITR
;
A
#
# COMPACT_ATOMS: atom_id res chain seq x y z
N MET A 1 79.68 36.85 28.53
CA MET A 1 79.08 35.53 28.29
C MET A 1 77.75 35.51 28.99
N ASP A 2 76.71 35.94 28.27
CA ASP A 2 75.37 35.34 28.30
C ASP A 2 74.64 35.85 27.05
N PRO A 3 74.40 35.02 26.01
CA PRO A 3 73.86 35.47 24.74
C PRO A 3 72.33 35.46 24.73
N GLN A 4 71.77 36.61 24.33
CA GLN A 4 70.65 36.74 23.40
C GLN A 4 69.37 35.93 23.70
N HIS A 5 68.40 36.61 24.31
CA HIS A 5 67.01 36.48 23.83
C HIS A 5 66.98 36.98 22.37
N CYS A 6 67.02 36.05 21.42
CA CYS A 6 66.72 36.32 20.03
C CYS A 6 65.23 36.00 19.85
N ASP A 7 64.37 37.02 20.00
CA ASP A 7 63.00 36.95 19.52
C ASP A 7 63.07 36.80 17.99
N GLN A 8 63.05 35.57 17.49
CA GLN A 8 62.97 35.29 16.06
C GLN A 8 61.56 35.61 15.59
N ASP A 9 61.36 36.82 15.06
CA ASP A 9 60.14 37.23 14.37
C ASP A 9 59.87 36.31 13.17
N VAL A 10 58.91 35.40 13.31
CA VAL A 10 58.47 34.51 12.22
C VAL A 10 57.53 35.32 11.31
N VAL A 11 57.88 35.47 10.03
CA VAL A 11 57.17 36.31 9.06
C VAL A 11 56.55 35.45 7.95
N ARG A 12 55.31 35.74 7.51
CA ARG A 12 54.63 35.02 6.42
C ARG A 12 54.50 35.90 5.19
N CYS A 13 54.72 35.31 4.02
CA CYS A 13 54.50 35.94 2.73
C CYS A 13 53.00 35.92 2.38
N ALA A 14 52.39 37.09 2.20
CA ALA A 14 50.96 37.22 1.91
C ALA A 14 50.53 36.59 0.57
N LEU A 15 51.44 36.49 -0.42
CA LEU A 15 51.16 35.98 -1.76
C LEU A 15 51.34 34.46 -1.89
N CYS A 16 52.27 33.85 -1.16
CA CYS A 16 52.60 32.42 -1.27
C CYS A 16 51.77 31.53 -0.33
N ARG A 17 51.15 32.10 0.72
CA ARG A 17 50.32 31.41 1.72
C ARG A 17 50.96 30.23 2.48
N ASP A 18 52.24 29.91 2.29
CA ASP A 18 52.96 28.96 3.13
C ASP A 18 53.67 29.64 4.33
N ALA A 19 53.76 28.92 5.46
CA ALA A 19 54.57 29.36 6.60
C ALA A 19 56.04 29.10 6.25
N VAL A 20 56.81 30.16 6.06
CA VAL A 20 58.21 30.06 5.66
C VAL A 20 59.05 29.76 6.90
N ALA A 21 59.90 28.73 6.86
CA ALA A 21 60.88 28.49 7.90
C ALA A 21 61.86 29.69 7.94
N PRO A 22 62.09 30.35 9.10
CA PRO A 22 62.71 31.68 9.13
C PRO A 22 64.13 31.77 8.54
N ILE A 23 64.88 30.66 8.49
CA ILE A 23 66.33 30.73 8.32
C ILE A 23 66.80 30.60 6.85
N LEU A 24 66.06 29.90 5.98
CA LEU A 24 66.56 29.59 4.62
C LEU A 24 66.01 30.49 3.50
N CYS A 25 64.90 31.18 3.70
CA CYS A 25 64.25 31.95 2.63
C CYS A 25 64.39 33.47 2.74
N ILE A 26 64.81 34.00 3.90
CA ILE A 26 65.04 35.45 4.06
C ILE A 26 66.33 35.86 3.33
N SER A 27 67.28 34.94 3.17
CA SER A 27 68.60 35.16 2.56
C SER A 27 68.66 34.97 1.04
N SER A 28 67.62 34.42 0.39
CA SER A 28 67.60 34.21 -1.08
C SER A 28 67.12 35.42 -1.89
N GLY A 29 66.61 36.47 -1.24
CA GLY A 29 66.08 37.68 -1.90
C GLY A 29 64.74 37.47 -2.64
N GLU A 30 64.22 36.25 -2.75
CA GLU A 30 63.00 35.92 -3.51
C GLU A 30 61.71 36.51 -2.91
N HIS A 31 61.74 36.99 -1.66
CA HIS A 31 60.57 37.53 -0.95
C HIS A 31 60.69 38.99 -0.54
N ASP A 32 61.68 39.74 -1.03
CA ASP A 32 61.85 41.15 -0.66
C ASP A 32 60.81 42.09 -1.26
N GLN A 33 60.18 41.70 -2.37
CA GLN A 33 59.09 42.45 -2.99
C GLN A 33 57.70 42.10 -2.43
N HIS A 34 57.59 41.10 -1.57
CA HIS A 34 56.31 40.66 -1.02
C HIS A 34 56.02 41.35 0.32
N LYS A 35 54.76 41.75 0.52
CA LYS A 35 54.32 42.32 1.79
C LYS A 35 54.48 41.28 2.90
N LYS A 36 55.39 41.57 3.81
CA LYS A 36 55.70 40.79 5.02
C LYS A 36 54.60 41.07 6.04
N GLU A 37 53.83 40.04 6.39
CA GLU A 37 52.80 40.14 7.42
C GLU A 37 53.26 39.45 8.70
N ASP A 38 52.96 40.08 9.83
CA ASP A 38 53.19 39.53 11.15
C ASP A 38 52.30 38.28 11.34
N ILE A 39 52.95 37.13 11.50
CA ILE A 39 52.28 35.84 11.71
C ILE A 39 51.42 35.86 12.96
N LEU A 40 51.82 36.58 14.01
CA LEU A 40 51.03 36.70 15.23
C LEU A 40 49.73 37.45 14.98
N LYS A 41 49.74 38.47 14.10
CA LYS A 41 48.53 39.20 13.69
C LYS A 41 47.59 38.34 12.84
N ILE A 42 48.14 37.56 11.90
CA ILE A 42 47.36 36.59 11.12
C ILE A 42 46.73 35.54 12.03
N LEU A 43 47.53 34.97 12.95
CA LEU A 43 47.09 33.93 13.88
C LEU A 43 45.96 34.45 14.77
N THR A 44 46.08 35.65 15.31
CA THR A 44 45.05 36.30 16.13
C THR A 44 43.76 36.50 15.34
N THR A 45 43.85 36.98 14.10
CA THR A 45 42.69 37.18 13.22
C THR A 45 41.99 35.85 12.90
N LYS A 46 42.76 34.80 12.57
CA LYS A 46 42.20 33.47 12.29
C LYS A 46 41.57 32.84 13.53
N LYS A 47 42.19 32.98 14.71
CA LYS A 47 41.60 32.49 15.98
C LYS A 47 40.27 33.18 16.30
N ALA A 48 40.17 34.49 16.09
CA ALA A 48 38.91 35.23 16.28
C ALA A 48 37.81 34.75 15.32
N LEU A 49 38.15 34.49 14.04
CA LEU A 49 37.21 33.92 13.07
C LEU A 49 36.74 32.53 13.49
N ILE A 50 37.67 31.64 13.89
CA ILE A 50 37.34 30.29 14.38
C ILE A 50 36.41 30.37 15.60
N GLN A 51 36.65 31.31 16.52
CA GLN A 51 35.78 31.49 17.70
C GLN A 51 34.38 31.96 17.31
N LYS A 52 34.25 32.85 16.32
CA LYS A 52 32.97 33.29 15.79
C LYS A 52 32.21 32.13 15.14
N ASP A 53 32.86 31.39 14.26
CA ASP A 53 32.26 30.23 13.58
C ASP A 53 31.82 29.18 14.60
N LEU A 54 32.67 28.85 15.57
CA LEU A 54 32.35 27.90 16.62
C LEU A 54 31.11 28.32 17.43
N LEU A 55 30.99 29.62 17.73
CA LEU A 55 29.83 30.16 18.45
C LEU A 55 28.54 30.03 17.62
N GLU A 56 28.60 30.35 16.34
CA GLU A 56 27.46 30.26 15.41
C GLU A 56 27.03 28.81 15.18
N PHE A 57 27.98 27.89 14.98
CA PHE A 57 27.71 26.47 14.88
C PHE A 57 27.05 25.93 16.14
N LYS A 58 27.60 26.26 17.32
CA LYS A 58 27.09 25.74 18.60
C LYS A 58 25.73 26.31 18.97
N LYS A 59 25.48 27.61 18.72
CA LYS A 59 24.25 28.28 19.16
C LYS A 59 23.10 28.17 18.18
N SER A 60 23.36 28.11 16.88
CA SER A 60 22.33 28.22 15.84
C SER A 60 22.27 26.97 14.98
N ILE A 61 23.35 26.68 14.23
CA ILE A 61 23.31 25.66 13.17
C ILE A 61 23.07 24.26 13.77
N TYR A 62 23.83 23.88 14.80
CA TYR A 62 23.71 22.56 15.43
C TYR A 62 22.29 22.27 15.92
N SER A 63 21.67 23.24 16.61
CA SER A 63 20.32 23.09 17.15
C SER A 63 19.26 22.86 16.06
N LYS A 64 19.35 23.58 14.93
CA LYS A 64 18.41 23.44 13.80
C LYS A 64 18.51 22.08 13.12
N TYR A 65 19.73 21.57 12.95
CA TYR A 65 19.94 20.24 12.38
C TYR A 65 19.50 19.13 13.35
N GLN A 66 19.70 19.32 14.66
CA GLN A 66 19.20 18.40 15.67
C GLN A 66 17.66 18.34 15.66
N GLU A 67 16.98 19.49 15.66
CA GLU A 67 15.51 19.57 15.56
C GLU A 67 15.00 18.90 14.27
N ALA A 68 15.65 19.19 13.13
CA ALA A 68 15.30 18.54 11.86
C ALA A 68 15.46 17.02 11.94
N ALA A 69 16.55 16.53 12.52
CA ALA A 69 16.82 15.11 12.69
C ALA A 69 15.80 14.43 13.63
N GLU A 70 15.39 15.09 14.72
CA GLU A 70 14.38 14.59 15.66
C GLU A 70 12.98 14.48 15.01
N ASN A 71 12.68 15.30 13.99
CA ASN A 71 11.41 15.23 13.25
C ASN A 71 11.34 14.07 12.24
N ILE A 72 12.47 13.62 11.68
CA ILE A 72 12.48 12.54 10.65
C ILE A 72 11.82 11.24 11.14
N PRO A 73 12.09 10.72 12.36
CA PRO A 73 11.38 9.55 12.89
C PRO A 73 9.87 9.75 12.98
N VAL A 74 9.40 10.95 13.36
CA VAL A 74 7.97 11.28 13.47
C VAL A 74 7.32 11.24 12.08
N GLN A 75 7.95 11.86 11.09
CA GLN A 75 7.47 11.81 9.70
C GLN A 75 7.42 10.36 9.18
N ARG A 76 8.46 9.56 9.42
CA ARG A 76 8.51 8.15 9.02
C ARG A 76 7.38 7.34 9.65
N ALA A 77 7.12 7.53 10.94
CA ALA A 77 6.02 6.88 11.63
C ALA A 77 4.66 7.32 11.05
N GLY A 78 4.51 8.61 10.73
CA GLY A 78 3.33 9.16 10.06
C GLY A 78 3.06 8.50 8.71
N VAL A 79 4.08 8.39 7.84
CA VAL A 79 3.97 7.70 6.54
C VAL A 79 3.56 6.24 6.70
N LYS A 80 4.18 5.51 7.65
CA LYS A 80 3.84 4.10 7.90
C LYS A 80 2.37 3.96 8.34
N LYS A 81 1.94 4.77 9.31
CA LYS A 81 0.56 4.76 9.81
C LYS A 81 -0.43 5.10 8.71
N HIS A 82 -0.13 6.09 7.87
CA HIS A 82 -0.99 6.46 6.75
C HIS A 82 -1.10 5.34 5.71
N SER A 83 0.00 4.66 5.38
CA SER A 83 0.00 3.50 4.48
C SER A 83 -0.88 2.36 5.03
N GLU A 84 -0.78 2.06 6.32
CA GLU A 84 -1.63 1.07 6.99
C GLU A 84 -3.11 1.44 6.89
N GLN A 85 -3.47 2.73 7.05
CA GLN A 85 -4.84 3.22 6.88
C GLN A 85 -5.35 3.08 5.44
N LEU A 86 -4.52 3.39 4.43
CA LEU A 86 -4.89 3.21 3.02
C LEU A 86 -5.14 1.74 2.69
N ILE A 87 -4.28 0.84 3.15
CA ILE A 87 -4.44 -0.61 2.96
C ILE A 87 -5.73 -1.10 3.64
N ALA A 88 -6.02 -0.63 4.87
CA ALA A 88 -7.24 -0.99 5.57
C ALA A 88 -8.50 -0.51 4.82
N ALA A 89 -8.49 0.73 4.31
CA ALA A 89 -9.59 1.27 3.51
C ALA A 89 -9.80 0.48 2.20
N LEU A 90 -8.72 0.15 1.50
CA LEU A 90 -8.77 -0.67 0.29
C LEU A 90 -9.36 -2.07 0.56
N ASN A 91 -8.92 -2.71 1.65
CA ASN A 91 -9.44 -4.02 2.05
C ASN A 91 -10.93 -3.96 2.42
N LYS A 92 -11.37 -2.89 3.08
CA LYS A 92 -12.79 -2.68 3.38
C LYS A 92 -13.63 -2.56 2.11
N GLN A 93 -13.15 -1.84 1.10
CA GLN A 93 -13.83 -1.73 -0.20
C GLN A 93 -13.87 -3.09 -0.91
N ARG A 94 -12.76 -3.86 -0.89
CA ARG A 94 -12.70 -5.22 -1.42
C ARG A 94 -13.76 -6.12 -0.79
N GLU A 95 -13.87 -6.10 0.53
CA GLU A 95 -14.84 -6.91 1.28
C GLU A 95 -16.27 -6.53 0.91
N ALA A 96 -16.59 -5.24 0.83
CA ALA A 96 -17.91 -4.77 0.40
C ALA A 96 -18.27 -5.28 -1.01
N LEU A 97 -17.35 -5.21 -1.97
CA LEU A 97 -17.59 -5.72 -3.32
C LEU A 97 -17.80 -7.24 -3.35
N HIS A 98 -17.02 -8.01 -2.58
CA HIS A 98 -17.23 -9.46 -2.48
C HIS A 98 -18.61 -9.77 -1.90
N SER A 99 -19.04 -9.06 -0.86
CA SER A 99 -20.38 -9.25 -0.27
C SER A 99 -21.51 -8.98 -1.26
N GLU A 100 -21.39 -7.96 -2.12
CA GLU A 100 -22.38 -7.70 -3.17
C GLU A 100 -22.41 -8.82 -4.22
N ILE A 101 -21.25 -9.33 -4.64
CA ILE A 101 -21.16 -10.46 -5.57
C ILE A 101 -21.83 -11.70 -4.97
N ASP A 102 -21.55 -12.00 -3.71
CA ASP A 102 -22.13 -13.14 -3.00
C ASP A 102 -23.65 -12.99 -2.87
N THR A 103 -24.13 -11.78 -2.58
CA THR A 103 -25.58 -11.49 -2.47
C THR A 103 -26.30 -11.74 -3.79
N ILE A 104 -25.73 -11.28 -4.91
CA ILE A 104 -26.29 -11.54 -6.25
C ILE A 104 -26.30 -13.04 -6.55
N ALA A 105 -25.21 -13.75 -6.27
CA ALA A 105 -25.14 -15.19 -6.50
C ALA A 105 -26.17 -15.97 -5.66
N GLN A 106 -26.34 -15.60 -4.40
CA GLN A 106 -27.36 -16.17 -3.51
C GLN A 106 -28.77 -15.92 -4.01
N GLN A 107 -29.06 -14.71 -4.49
CA GLN A 107 -30.36 -14.40 -5.08
C GLN A 107 -30.67 -15.30 -6.29
N MET A 108 -29.72 -15.41 -7.23
CA MET A 108 -29.89 -16.27 -8.40
C MET A 108 -30.05 -17.75 -8.03
N THR A 109 -29.38 -18.18 -6.95
CA THR A 109 -29.50 -19.56 -6.43
C THR A 109 -30.89 -19.79 -5.86
N ALA A 110 -31.42 -18.84 -5.08
CA ALA A 110 -32.78 -18.93 -4.54
C ALA A 110 -33.85 -18.95 -5.65
N GLU A 111 -33.65 -18.20 -6.74
CA GLU A 111 -34.51 -18.25 -7.92
C GLU A 111 -34.51 -19.65 -8.58
N ILE A 112 -33.34 -20.29 -8.68
CA ILE A 112 -33.23 -21.67 -9.20
C ILE A 112 -33.94 -22.67 -8.27
N ASP A 113 -33.78 -22.52 -6.96
CA ASP A 113 -34.41 -23.40 -5.98
C ASP A 113 -35.95 -23.28 -6.01
N ASP A 114 -36.48 -22.07 -6.17
CA ASP A 114 -37.92 -21.84 -6.32
C ASP A 114 -38.46 -22.48 -7.61
N ILE A 115 -37.77 -22.30 -8.74
CA ILE A 115 -38.13 -22.95 -10.01
C ILE A 115 -38.15 -24.47 -9.86
N ASN A 116 -37.13 -25.04 -9.19
CA ASN A 116 -37.07 -26.48 -8.93
C ASN A 116 -38.25 -26.94 -8.07
N ALA A 117 -38.59 -26.21 -7.00
CA ALA A 117 -39.72 -26.54 -6.13
C ALA A 117 -41.06 -26.52 -6.90
N GLN A 118 -41.26 -25.53 -7.78
CA GLN A 118 -42.44 -25.46 -8.64
C GLN A 118 -42.53 -26.65 -9.61
N ILE A 119 -41.42 -27.00 -10.26
CA ILE A 119 -41.37 -28.16 -11.18
C ILE A 119 -41.66 -29.45 -10.43
N MET A 120 -41.05 -29.66 -9.27
CA MET A 120 -41.26 -30.85 -8.44
C MET A 120 -42.72 -30.99 -8.04
N THR A 121 -43.37 -29.90 -7.61
CA THR A 121 -44.79 -29.89 -7.27
C THR A 121 -45.69 -30.35 -8.44
N VAL A 122 -45.35 -29.96 -9.68
CA VAL A 122 -46.08 -30.39 -10.87
C VAL A 122 -45.89 -31.88 -11.13
N ILE A 123 -44.66 -32.38 -11.01
CA ILE A 123 -44.32 -33.80 -11.19
C ILE A 123 -45.05 -34.65 -10.14
N GLU A 124 -44.97 -34.29 -8.86
CA GLU A 124 -45.61 -35.00 -7.75
C GLU A 124 -47.13 -35.07 -7.91
N LYS A 125 -47.77 -33.97 -8.32
CA LYS A 125 -49.22 -33.95 -8.61
C LYS A 125 -49.60 -34.93 -9.71
N GLN A 126 -48.81 -34.98 -10.79
CA GLN A 126 -49.07 -35.91 -11.90
C GLN A 126 -48.81 -37.36 -11.49
N GLU A 127 -47.74 -37.62 -10.74
CA GLU A 127 -47.43 -38.94 -10.19
C GLU A 127 -48.57 -39.44 -9.30
N HIS A 128 -49.03 -38.61 -8.37
CA HIS A 128 -50.13 -38.96 -7.47
C HIS A 128 -51.43 -39.24 -8.24
N ALA A 129 -51.77 -38.42 -9.25
CA ALA A 129 -52.93 -38.67 -10.10
C ALA A 129 -52.83 -40.01 -10.85
N ASN A 130 -51.66 -40.30 -11.42
CA ASN A 130 -51.40 -41.56 -12.12
C ASN A 130 -51.50 -42.76 -11.16
N ASN A 131 -50.91 -42.67 -9.98
CA ASN A 131 -50.95 -43.73 -8.98
C ASN A 131 -52.37 -44.01 -8.50
N ARG A 132 -53.21 -42.97 -8.34
CA ARG A 132 -54.63 -43.14 -8.05
C ARG A 132 -55.34 -43.92 -9.16
N THR A 133 -55.19 -43.50 -10.42
CA THR A 133 -55.80 -44.20 -11.56
C THR A 133 -55.31 -45.64 -11.70
N ILE A 134 -54.03 -45.91 -11.44
CA ILE A 134 -53.47 -47.27 -11.43
C ILE A 134 -54.16 -48.13 -10.37
N ASN A 135 -54.37 -47.60 -9.16
CA ASN A 135 -55.04 -48.33 -8.08
C ASN A 135 -56.52 -48.58 -8.40
N ASP A 136 -57.22 -47.60 -8.97
CA ASP A 136 -58.60 -47.76 -9.42
C ASP A 136 -58.72 -48.85 -10.49
N ILE A 137 -57.81 -48.87 -11.47
CA ILE A 137 -57.75 -49.91 -12.51
C ILE A 137 -57.44 -51.28 -11.90
N LYS A 138 -56.49 -51.38 -10.96
CA LYS A 138 -56.16 -52.64 -10.27
C LYS A 138 -57.38 -53.21 -9.57
N GLN A 139 -58.13 -52.39 -8.83
CA GLN A 139 -59.33 -52.83 -8.15
C GLN A 139 -60.40 -53.28 -9.14
N LEU A 140 -60.64 -52.50 -10.20
CA LEU A 140 -61.59 -52.85 -11.25
C LEU A 140 -61.25 -54.20 -11.91
N ILE A 141 -59.97 -54.50 -12.15
CA ILE A 141 -59.53 -55.79 -12.69
C ILE A 141 -59.89 -56.93 -11.73
N LEU A 142 -59.70 -56.75 -10.42
CA LEU A 142 -60.06 -57.77 -9.42
C LEU A 142 -61.57 -57.99 -9.38
N ASP A 143 -62.35 -56.92 -9.37
CA ASP A 143 -63.81 -56.98 -9.36
C ASP A 143 -64.34 -57.69 -10.63
N LEU A 144 -63.77 -57.38 -11.80
CA LEU A 144 -64.13 -58.03 -13.07
C LEU A 144 -63.76 -59.52 -13.09
N LYS A 145 -62.61 -59.91 -12.53
CA LYS A 145 -62.25 -61.33 -12.38
C LYS A 145 -63.26 -62.07 -11.50
N SER A 146 -63.58 -61.50 -10.33
CA SER A 146 -64.58 -62.08 -9.43
C SER A 146 -65.96 -62.20 -10.08
N LEU A 147 -66.33 -61.24 -10.93
CA LEU A 147 -67.59 -61.25 -11.67
C LEU A 147 -67.59 -62.30 -12.80
N LEU A 148 -66.43 -62.62 -13.39
CA LEU A 148 -66.29 -63.71 -14.34
C LEU A 148 -66.35 -65.08 -13.67
N ASP A 149 -65.87 -65.19 -12.43
CA ASP A 149 -65.79 -66.45 -11.68
C ASP A 149 -67.11 -66.82 -10.96
N THR A 150 -68.08 -65.90 -10.85
CA THR A 150 -69.36 -66.16 -10.15
C THR A 150 -70.39 -66.88 -11.03
N SER A 151 -71.24 -67.70 -10.41
CA SER A 151 -72.39 -68.34 -11.06
C SER A 151 -73.70 -67.52 -10.95
N ASP A 152 -73.68 -66.36 -10.29
CA ASP A 152 -74.85 -65.49 -10.14
C ASP A 152 -75.17 -64.71 -11.43
N VAL A 153 -76.11 -65.23 -12.22
CA VAL A 153 -76.60 -64.63 -13.48
C VAL A 153 -77.17 -63.22 -13.26
N GLY A 154 -77.75 -62.93 -12.09
CA GLY A 154 -78.33 -61.64 -11.76
C GLY A 154 -77.29 -60.53 -11.58
N LEU A 155 -76.10 -60.86 -11.08
CA LEU A 155 -74.99 -59.92 -10.99
C LEU A 155 -74.35 -59.67 -12.35
N VAL A 156 -74.07 -60.72 -13.12
CA VAL A 156 -73.41 -60.62 -14.43
C VAL A 156 -74.28 -59.84 -15.42
N SER A 157 -75.59 -60.08 -15.45
CA SER A 157 -76.52 -59.40 -16.38
C SER A 157 -76.65 -57.89 -16.14
N LYS A 158 -76.32 -57.39 -14.94
CA LYS A 158 -76.33 -55.96 -14.60
C LYS A 158 -75.04 -55.24 -15.00
N TYR A 159 -73.98 -55.96 -15.36
CA TYR A 159 -72.70 -55.38 -15.70
C TYR A 159 -72.82 -54.42 -16.88
N ARG A 160 -72.15 -53.27 -16.76
CA ARG A 160 -71.97 -52.31 -17.84
C ARG A 160 -70.49 -52.02 -17.98
N SER A 161 -70.01 -52.03 -19.22
CA SER A 161 -68.60 -51.75 -19.50
C SER A 161 -68.20 -50.37 -19.02
N ARG A 162 -67.08 -50.29 -18.30
CA ARG A 162 -66.47 -49.05 -17.81
C ARG A 162 -65.17 -48.69 -18.55
N ILE A 163 -64.85 -49.38 -19.65
CA ILE A 163 -63.57 -49.21 -20.36
C ILE A 163 -63.36 -47.78 -20.88
N GLU A 164 -64.43 -47.09 -21.26
CA GLU A 164 -64.36 -45.71 -21.75
C GLU A 164 -63.87 -44.73 -20.67
N GLU A 165 -64.09 -45.04 -19.39
CA GLU A 165 -63.62 -44.20 -18.27
C GLU A 165 -62.09 -44.13 -18.20
N PHE A 166 -61.39 -45.17 -18.70
CA PHE A 166 -59.94 -45.32 -18.60
C PHE A 166 -59.22 -45.34 -19.95
N ARG A 167 -59.95 -45.22 -21.08
CA ARG A 167 -59.35 -45.21 -22.43
C ARG A 167 -58.42 -44.04 -22.68
N LYS A 168 -58.64 -42.91 -21.99
CA LYS A 168 -57.79 -41.74 -22.13
C LYS A 168 -56.51 -41.93 -21.33
N LEU A 169 -55.39 -41.99 -22.04
CA LEU A 169 -54.07 -42.11 -21.42
C LEU A 169 -53.73 -40.85 -20.60
N PRO A 170 -52.92 -40.99 -19.53
CA PRO A 170 -52.40 -39.85 -18.80
C PRO A 170 -51.62 -38.90 -19.73
N PRO A 171 -51.71 -37.58 -19.48
CA PRO A 171 -50.97 -36.59 -20.27
C PRO A 171 -49.45 -36.78 -20.08
N LYS A 172 -48.69 -36.55 -21.16
CA LYS A 172 -47.23 -36.49 -21.10
C LYS A 172 -46.79 -35.11 -20.63
N LEU A 173 -46.07 -35.06 -19.52
CA LEU A 173 -45.44 -33.82 -19.07
C LEU A 173 -44.31 -33.42 -20.02
N LYS A 174 -44.31 -32.16 -20.43
CA LYS A 174 -43.20 -31.52 -21.15
C LYS A 174 -42.69 -30.38 -20.28
N ILE A 175 -41.45 -30.48 -19.82
CA ILE A 175 -40.82 -29.50 -18.95
C ILE A 175 -39.63 -28.90 -19.71
N SER A 176 -39.54 -27.58 -19.73
CA SER A 176 -38.41 -26.85 -20.26
C SER A 176 -37.67 -26.20 -19.11
N LEU A 177 -36.39 -26.54 -18.95
CA LEU A 177 -35.57 -26.03 -17.85
C LEU A 177 -34.90 -24.70 -18.24
N PRO A 178 -34.70 -23.78 -17.29
CA PRO A 178 -33.93 -22.57 -17.53
C PRO A 178 -32.46 -22.92 -17.80
N ASN A 179 -31.77 -22.02 -18.50
CA ASN A 179 -30.34 -22.13 -18.75
C ASN A 179 -29.63 -20.88 -18.24
N PHE A 180 -28.50 -21.06 -17.55
CA PHE A 180 -27.67 -19.96 -17.09
C PHE A 180 -26.61 -19.62 -18.13
N LEU A 181 -26.54 -18.35 -18.54
CA LEU A 181 -25.59 -17.86 -19.52
C LEU A 181 -24.66 -16.83 -18.86
N PRO A 182 -23.43 -17.22 -18.48
CA PRO A 182 -22.51 -16.30 -17.82
C PRO A 182 -22.05 -15.20 -18.78
N GLN A 183 -21.88 -13.99 -18.24
CA GLN A 183 -21.29 -12.87 -18.97
C GLN A 183 -19.78 -12.78 -18.72
N LYS A 184 -19.05 -12.21 -19.68
CA LYS A 184 -17.62 -11.92 -19.52
C LYS A 184 -17.42 -10.84 -18.45
N ILE A 185 -16.53 -11.10 -17.50
CA ILE A 185 -16.19 -10.12 -16.46
C ILE A 185 -15.49 -8.91 -17.09
N ASN A 186 -16.00 -7.71 -16.80
CA ASN A 186 -15.43 -6.45 -17.24
C ASN A 186 -14.53 -5.84 -16.14
N ARG A 187 -13.22 -5.96 -16.31
CA ARG A 187 -12.23 -5.43 -15.36
C ARG A 187 -12.30 -3.90 -15.21
N GLU A 188 -12.59 -3.16 -16.26
CA GLU A 188 -12.64 -1.69 -16.20
C GLU A 188 -13.81 -1.21 -15.35
N GLN A 189 -14.96 -1.89 -15.45
CA GLN A 189 -16.11 -1.62 -14.58
C GLN A 189 -15.78 -1.97 -13.12
N LEU A 190 -15.08 -3.08 -12.87
CA LEU A 190 -14.64 -3.43 -11.51
C LEU A 190 -13.68 -2.39 -10.94
N LEU A 191 -12.71 -1.90 -11.72
CA LEU A 191 -11.78 -0.86 -11.27
C LEU A 191 -12.52 0.43 -10.86
N LYS A 192 -13.57 0.82 -11.60
CA LYS A 192 -14.41 1.98 -11.23
C LYS A 192 -15.12 1.79 -9.88
N GLN A 193 -15.53 0.56 -9.55
CA GLN A 193 -16.15 0.23 -8.26
C GLN A 193 -15.14 0.18 -7.10
N PHE A 194 -13.86 -0.13 -7.39
CA PHE A 194 -12.79 -0.07 -6.39
C PHE A 194 -12.31 1.37 -6.11
N GLY A 195 -12.35 2.25 -7.10
CA GLY A 195 -11.85 3.63 -7.00
C GLY A 195 -10.39 3.78 -7.39
N SER A 196 -9.73 4.83 -6.90
CA SER A 196 -8.35 5.17 -7.25
C SER A 196 -7.55 5.71 -6.07
N LEU A 197 -6.23 5.61 -6.16
CA LEU A 197 -5.31 6.26 -5.24
C LEU A 197 -4.91 7.63 -5.81
N SER A 198 -4.82 8.63 -4.93
CA SER A 198 -4.22 9.92 -5.29
C SER A 198 -2.71 9.76 -5.50
N PRO A 199 -2.10 10.53 -6.41
CA PRO A 199 -0.67 10.46 -6.66
C PRO A 199 0.13 10.95 -5.44
N LEU A 200 1.37 10.47 -5.32
CA LEU A 200 2.31 10.95 -4.33
C LEU A 200 2.69 12.40 -4.62
N LEU A 201 2.56 13.27 -3.60
CA LEU A 201 3.05 14.64 -3.62
C LEU A 201 4.17 14.77 -2.58
N ILE A 202 5.36 15.19 -3.01
CA ILE A 202 6.48 15.50 -2.11
C ILE A 202 6.82 16.97 -2.30
N GLU A 203 6.65 17.75 -1.25
CA GLU A 203 7.04 19.15 -1.21
C GLU A 203 8.16 19.33 -0.18
N THR A 204 9.19 20.07 -0.55
CA THR A 204 10.27 20.46 0.37
C THR A 204 10.15 21.95 0.62
N GLU A 205 9.95 22.34 1.87
CA GLU A 205 10.02 23.75 2.24
C GLU A 205 11.48 24.14 2.54
N GLU A 206 11.98 25.15 1.84
CA GLU A 206 13.27 25.76 2.19
C GLU A 206 13.12 26.55 3.50
N ARG A 207 13.73 26.03 4.57
CA ARG A 207 13.78 26.72 5.86
C ARG A 207 14.89 27.78 5.84
N GLY A 208 14.63 28.92 5.20
CA GLY A 208 15.61 30.00 5.03
C GLY A 208 15.74 30.92 6.24
N ASN A 209 16.96 31.05 6.79
CA ASN A 209 17.42 32.34 7.32
C ASN A 209 18.43 32.87 6.30
N THR A 210 18.02 33.82 5.45
CA THR A 210 18.95 34.55 4.60
C THR A 210 19.79 35.45 5.50
N TRP A 211 21.07 35.11 5.74
CA TRP A 211 22.04 36.05 6.29
C TRP A 211 23.07 36.38 5.20
N PRO A 212 23.38 37.67 4.96
CA PRO A 212 24.41 38.04 3.99
C PRO A 212 25.79 37.58 4.49
N SER A 213 26.38 36.60 3.83
CA SER A 213 27.80 36.28 4.01
C SER A 213 28.65 37.49 3.59
N PRO A 214 29.57 37.99 4.44
CA PRO A 214 30.65 38.84 3.95
C PRO A 214 31.48 38.00 2.96
N GLY A 215 31.76 38.56 1.78
CA GLY A 215 32.35 37.85 0.65
C GLY A 215 33.47 36.88 1.03
N ALA A 216 33.33 35.64 0.56
CA ALA A 216 34.37 34.63 0.69
C ALA A 216 35.57 35.03 -0.18
N GLU A 217 36.65 35.49 0.45
CA GLU A 217 37.95 35.55 -0.22
C GLU A 217 38.47 34.12 -0.44
N SER A 218 38.94 33.87 -1.66
CA SER A 218 39.28 32.56 -2.23
C SER A 218 40.09 31.64 -1.30
N SER A 219 39.60 30.41 -1.12
CA SER A 219 40.33 29.30 -0.50
C SER A 219 41.56 28.91 -1.34
N PRO A 220 42.73 28.63 -0.74
CA PRO A 220 43.90 28.12 -1.46
C PRO A 220 43.74 26.64 -1.87
N PRO A 221 44.59 26.12 -2.78
CA PRO A 221 44.46 24.76 -3.30
C PRO A 221 44.67 23.69 -2.22
N SER A 222 43.96 22.58 -2.39
CA SER A 222 43.83 21.45 -1.47
C SER A 222 45.17 20.87 -1.00
N ARG A 223 45.37 20.78 0.32
CA ARG A 223 46.36 19.88 0.93
C ARG A 223 45.82 18.44 0.96
N PRO A 224 46.67 17.41 0.88
CA PRO A 224 46.24 16.03 1.08
C PRO A 224 45.74 15.84 2.53
N LEU A 225 44.54 15.26 2.68
CA LEU A 225 43.97 14.89 3.97
C LEU A 225 44.80 13.76 4.58
N LEU A 226 45.66 14.08 5.54
CA LEU A 226 46.25 13.10 6.45
C LEU A 226 45.46 13.17 7.76
N ASP A 227 44.25 12.60 7.74
CA ASP A 227 43.74 11.72 8.81
C ASP A 227 42.32 11.24 8.54
N VAL A 228 42.02 10.04 9.05
CA VAL A 228 40.70 9.40 9.01
C VAL A 228 39.68 10.28 9.76
N PRO A 229 38.48 10.54 9.22
CA PRO A 229 37.48 11.36 9.90
C PRO A 229 37.03 10.73 11.22
N CYS A 230 37.29 11.38 12.36
CA CYS A 230 36.68 11.01 13.63
C CYS A 230 35.22 11.50 13.68
N LEU A 231 34.28 10.56 13.86
CA LEU A 231 32.90 10.87 14.20
C LEU A 231 32.84 11.50 15.59
N ILE A 232 32.61 12.81 15.67
CA ILE A 232 32.35 13.50 16.94
C ILE A 232 30.90 13.15 17.35
N THR A 233 30.77 12.15 18.23
CA THR A 233 29.46 11.68 18.73
C THR A 233 28.89 12.52 19.86
N TYR A 234 29.68 13.43 20.45
CA TYR A 234 29.28 14.20 21.62
C TYR A 234 30.04 15.54 21.71
N ILE A 235 29.30 16.66 21.77
CA ILE A 235 29.83 17.99 22.07
C ILE A 235 29.19 18.45 23.39
N PRO A 236 29.92 18.44 24.53
CA PRO A 236 29.37 18.91 25.78
C PRO A 236 29.13 20.43 25.73
N ILE A 237 27.86 20.83 25.91
CA ILE A 237 27.47 22.23 26.04
C ILE A 237 27.30 22.53 27.53
N THR A 238 28.28 23.19 28.14
CA THR A 238 28.09 23.86 29.44
C THR A 238 27.05 24.95 29.30
N ARG A 239 26.03 24.91 30.17
CA ARG A 239 24.94 25.89 30.31
C ARG A 239 25.45 27.25 30.73
#